data_AF-A0A0A9Y815-F1
#
_entry.id   AF-A0A0A9Y815-F1
#
_cell.length_a   1.000
_cell.length_b   1.000
_cell.length_c   1.000
_cell.angle_alpha   90.00
_cell.angle_beta   90.00
_cell.angle_gamma   90.00
#
_symmetry.space_group_name_H-M   'P 1'
#
loop_
_entity.id
_entity.type
_entity.pdbx_description
1 polymer ?
#
loop_
_entity_poly.entity_id
_entity_poly.type
_entity_poly.pdbx_seq_one_letter_code
_entity_poly.pdbx_strand_id
1 'polypeptide(L)'
;IIEYENRKADLDLYMCAAVTDLLIDRTTLQNLGVIHEDFPRPLDIRTVDSAPENPTREEIECFQATLIKEYEDVFDTKPLKPMKGKKVHIELKGDATPSAITCPRKLPFAWRNQVKQELDD
;
A
#
# COMPACT_ATOMS: atom_id res chain seq x y z
N ILE A 1 4.75 -27.44 29.73
CA ILE A 1 4.67 -25.99 29.96
C ILE A 1 5.50 -25.29 28.88
N ILE A 2 4.87 -24.46 28.06
CA ILE A 2 5.51 -23.64 27.02
C ILE A 2 5.41 -22.18 27.44
N GLU A 3 6.45 -21.40 27.17
CA GLU A 3 6.52 -19.97 27.44
C GLU A 3 6.68 -19.19 26.15
N TYR A 4 5.82 -18.19 25.94
CA TYR A 4 5.86 -17.28 24.81
C TYR A 4 5.49 -15.87 25.30
N GLU A 5 6.31 -14.87 25.01
CA GLU A 5 6.09 -13.45 25.37
C GLU A 5 5.58 -13.23 26.81
N ASN A 6 6.28 -13.80 27.81
CA ASN A 6 5.95 -13.75 29.24
C ASN A 6 4.63 -14.43 29.65
N ARG A 7 3.99 -15.20 28.76
CA ARG A 7 2.81 -16.02 29.06
C ARG A 7 3.21 -17.48 29.08
N LYS A 8 2.69 -18.23 30.06
CA LYS A 8 2.95 -19.66 30.25
C LYS A 8 1.66 -20.42 30.05
N ALA A 9 1.72 -21.50 29.28
CA ALA A 9 0.59 -22.38 29.04
C ALA A 9 1.01 -23.86 29.14
N ASP A 10 0.09 -24.69 29.61
CA ASP A 10 0.24 -26.13 29.60
C ASP A 10 -0.11 -26.66 28.20
N LEU A 11 0.77 -27.47 27.61
CA LEU A 11 0.59 -28.03 26.28
C LEU A 11 0.21 -29.50 26.41
N ASP A 12 -0.90 -29.88 25.79
CA ASP A 12 -1.26 -31.27 25.55
C ASP A 12 -0.70 -31.74 24.20
N LEU A 13 0.17 -32.76 24.24
CA LEU A 13 0.86 -33.30 23.06
C LEU A 13 0.02 -34.41 22.41
N TYR A 14 -0.47 -34.16 21.19
CA TYR A 14 -1.17 -35.16 20.38
C TYR A 14 -0.27 -35.64 19.24
N MET A 15 0.08 -36.94 19.26
CA MET A 15 0.84 -37.55 18.17
C MET A 15 -0.13 -38.16 17.15
N CYS A 16 -0.15 -37.62 15.93
CA CYS A 16 -0.92 -38.17 14.81
C CYS A 16 0.06 -38.79 13.80
N ALA A 17 -0.12 -40.07 13.46
CA ALA A 17 0.78 -40.79 12.55
C ALA A 17 0.83 -40.22 11.12
N ALA A 18 -0.15 -39.38 10.74
CA ALA A 18 -0.23 -38.75 9.43
C ALA A 18 0.39 -37.34 9.36
N VAL A 19 0.85 -36.80 10.50
CA VAL A 19 1.41 -35.44 10.58
C VAL A 19 2.82 -35.52 11.17
N THR A 20 3.81 -35.02 10.44
CA THR A 20 5.21 -35.00 10.87
C THR A 20 5.52 -33.86 11.85
N ASP A 21 4.65 -32.85 11.89
CA ASP A 21 4.87 -31.62 12.64
C ASP A 21 4.12 -31.60 13.99
N LEU A 22 4.67 -30.83 14.94
CA LEU A 22 4.08 -30.63 16.26
C LEU A 22 2.83 -29.75 16.15
N LEU A 23 1.68 -30.29 16.54
CA LEU A 23 0.43 -29.52 16.61
C LEU A 23 0.19 -29.01 18.03
N ILE A 24 -0.22 -27.74 18.14
CA ILE A 24 -0.59 -27.07 19.39
C ILE A 24 -2.11 -26.86 19.38
N ASP A 25 -2.76 -27.11 20.50
CA ASP A 25 -4.21 -26.93 20.66
C ASP A 25 -4.60 -25.44 20.65
N ARG A 26 -5.85 -25.18 20.23
CA ARG A 26 -6.39 -23.82 20.13
C ARG A 26 -6.38 -23.09 21.48
N THR A 27 -6.73 -23.78 22.57
CA THR A 27 -6.81 -23.19 23.91
C THR A 27 -5.43 -22.73 24.40
N THR A 28 -4.37 -23.50 24.15
CA THR A 28 -2.99 -23.09 24.40
C THR A 28 -2.60 -21.87 23.58
N LEU A 29 -2.95 -21.82 22.29
CA LEU A 29 -2.68 -20.65 21.45
C LEU A 29 -3.43 -19.38 21.93
N GLN A 30 -4.63 -19.53 22.49
CA GLN A 30 -5.38 -18.42 23.12
C GLN A 30 -4.69 -17.94 24.40
N ASN A 31 -4.29 -18.86 25.28
CA ASN A 31 -3.61 -18.53 26.54
C ASN A 31 -2.23 -17.90 26.30
N LEU A 32 -1.51 -18.33 25.27
CA LEU A 32 -0.24 -17.72 24.85
C LEU A 32 -0.44 -16.36 24.15
N GLY A 33 -1.67 -15.97 23.81
CA GLY A 33 -1.98 -14.71 23.15
C GLY A 33 -1.68 -14.68 21.65
N VAL A 34 -1.41 -15.84 21.04
CA VAL A 34 -1.13 -15.96 19.61
C VAL A 34 -2.41 -15.75 18.78
N ILE A 35 -3.56 -16.18 19.32
CA ILE A 35 -4.88 -15.97 18.70
C ILE A 35 -5.84 -15.33 19.71
N HIS A 36 -6.84 -14.60 19.19
CA HIS A 36 -7.86 -13.95 19.99
C HIS A 36 -8.76 -14.97 20.73
N GLU A 37 -9.28 -14.59 21.91
CA GLU A 37 -10.18 -15.45 22.72
C GLU A 37 -11.43 -15.88 21.93
N ASP A 38 -11.93 -15.00 21.05
CA ASP A 38 -13.09 -15.25 20.19
C ASP A 38 -12.79 -15.88 18.84
N PHE A 39 -11.55 -16.31 18.57
CA PHE A 39 -11.22 -17.07 17.36
C PHE A 39 -12.21 -18.27 17.20
N PRO A 40 -12.74 -18.61 16.02
CA PRO A 40 -12.39 -18.13 14.68
C PRO A 40 -13.21 -16.92 14.22
N ARG A 41 -13.92 -16.21 15.12
CA ARG A 41 -14.66 -15.02 14.70
C ARG A 41 -13.68 -14.03 14.07
N PRO A 42 -14.04 -13.43 12.92
CA PRO A 42 -13.27 -12.33 12.36
C PRO A 42 -13.09 -11.26 13.43
N LEU A 43 -11.89 -10.67 13.51
CA LEU A 43 -11.69 -9.49 14.33
C LEU A 43 -12.74 -8.47 13.90
N ASP A 44 -13.47 -7.88 14.86
CA ASP A 44 -14.17 -6.64 14.60
C ASP A 44 -13.07 -5.63 14.29
N ILE A 45 -12.79 -5.45 13.00
CA ILE A 45 -12.02 -4.33 12.51
C ILE A 45 -12.88 -3.14 12.87
N ARG A 46 -12.65 -2.58 14.05
CA ARG A 46 -13.13 -1.26 14.41
C ARG A 46 -12.63 -0.36 13.29
N THR A 47 -13.55 0.02 12.42
CA THR A 47 -13.44 1.18 11.56
C THR A 47 -12.78 2.28 12.36
N VAL A 48 -11.65 2.79 11.86
CA VAL A 48 -10.86 3.91 12.40
C VAL A 48 -11.69 4.76 13.36
N ASP A 49 -11.46 4.62 14.67
CA ASP A 49 -12.27 5.15 15.79
C ASP A 49 -12.37 6.70 15.86
N SER A 50 -12.03 7.43 14.79
CA SER A 50 -11.86 8.89 14.82
C SER A 50 -12.79 9.69 13.91
N ALA A 51 -13.60 9.06 13.06
CA ALA A 51 -14.50 9.80 12.17
C ALA A 51 -15.91 9.87 12.77
N PRO A 52 -16.50 11.06 12.96
CA PRO A 52 -17.90 11.18 13.37
C PRO A 52 -18.81 10.55 12.31
N GLU A 53 -19.86 9.85 12.75
CA GLU A 53 -20.76 9.06 11.88
C GLU A 53 -21.55 9.93 10.89
N ASN A 54 -21.68 11.24 11.15
CA ASN A 54 -22.24 12.25 10.25
C ASN A 54 -21.54 13.61 10.47
N PRO A 55 -20.42 13.91 9.81
CA PRO A 55 -19.72 15.17 9.95
C PRO A 55 -20.50 16.33 9.32
N THR A 56 -20.48 17.48 9.98
CA THR A 56 -20.94 18.74 9.40
C THR A 56 -19.97 19.23 8.32
N ARG A 57 -20.46 20.07 7.41
CA ARG A 57 -19.64 20.63 6.32
C ARG A 57 -18.40 21.37 6.84
N GLU A 58 -18.52 22.06 7.97
CA GLU A 58 -17.44 22.82 8.59
C GLU A 58 -16.31 21.90 9.10
N GLU A 59 -16.67 20.75 9.68
CA GLU A 59 -15.71 19.74 10.14
C GLU A 59 -14.95 19.12 8.97
N ILE A 60 -15.62 18.88 7.83
CA ILE A 60 -15.00 18.36 6.62
C ILE A 60 -13.98 19.36 6.07
N GLU A 61 -14.33 20.64 5.99
CA GLU A 61 -13.43 21.68 5.49
C GLU A 61 -12.21 21.86 6.40
N CYS A 62 -12.39 21.79 7.73
CA CYS A 62 -11.31 21.83 8.71
C CYS A 62 -10.37 20.61 8.59
N PHE A 63 -10.95 19.42 8.43
CA PHE A 63 -10.17 18.19 8.26
C PHE A 63 -9.41 18.20 6.92
N GLN A 64 -10.03 18.68 5.85
CA GLN A 64 -9.39 18.85 4.55
C GLN A 64 -8.19 19.80 4.64
N ALA A 65 -8.35 20.95 5.30
CA ALA A 65 -7.25 21.90 5.50
C ALA A 65 -6.10 21.28 6.31
N THR A 66 -6.43 20.47 7.33
CA THR A 66 -5.45 19.74 8.14
C THR A 66 -4.66 18.73 7.29
N LEU A 67 -5.35 17.93 6.47
CA LEU A 67 -4.73 16.97 5.57
C LEU A 67 -3.83 17.63 4.52
N ILE A 68 -4.29 18.73 3.90
CA ILE A 68 -3.51 19.46 2.89
C ILE A 68 -2.21 19.99 3.52
N LYS A 69 -2.29 20.48 4.77
CA LYS A 69 -1.12 20.97 5.50
C LYS A 69 -0.18 19.84 5.93
N GLU A 70 -0.72 18.72 6.42
CA GLU A 70 0.07 17.58 6.87
C GLU A 70 0.84 16.93 5.72
N TYR A 71 0.19 16.79 4.57
CA TYR A 71 0.75 16.17 3.37
C TYR A 71 1.04 17.21 2.27
N GLU A 72 1.47 18.41 2.67
CA GLU A 72 1.88 19.48 1.73
C GLU A 72 2.97 18.98 0.76
N ASP A 73 3.75 17.99 1.19
CA ASP A 73 4.78 17.39 0.36
C ASP A 73 4.25 16.47 -0.75
N VAL A 74 3.06 15.90 -0.58
CA VAL A 74 2.37 15.03 -1.56
C VAL A 74 1.43 15.83 -2.44
N PHE A 75 0.75 16.82 -1.89
CA PHE A 75 -0.21 17.63 -2.63
C PHE A 75 0.47 18.63 -3.58
N ASP A 76 -0.25 18.96 -4.66
CA ASP A 76 0.26 19.52 -5.92
C ASP A 76 1.22 20.71 -5.73
N THR A 77 2.49 20.47 -6.04
CA THR A 77 3.49 21.52 -6.29
C THR A 77 3.83 21.46 -7.77
N LYS A 78 3.50 22.52 -8.51
CA LYS A 78 3.99 22.71 -9.89
C LYS A 78 5.26 23.56 -9.82
N PRO A 79 6.40 23.13 -10.37
CA PRO A 79 6.62 21.90 -11.15
C PRO A 79 6.66 20.62 -10.29
N LEU A 80 6.28 19.49 -10.89
CA LEU A 80 6.25 18.17 -10.24
C LEU A 80 7.61 17.82 -9.62
N LYS A 81 7.60 17.28 -8.41
CA LYS A 81 8.81 16.85 -7.72
C LYS A 81 9.49 15.70 -8.48
N PRO A 82 10.83 15.70 -8.59
CA PRO A 82 11.54 14.58 -9.17
C PRO A 82 11.26 13.31 -8.37
N MET A 83 10.93 12.23 -9.07
CA MET A 83 10.64 10.94 -8.43
C MET A 83 11.86 10.44 -7.66
N LYS A 84 11.66 10.07 -6.40
CA LYS A 84 12.67 9.37 -5.60
C LYS A 84 12.76 7.93 -6.10
N GLY A 85 13.75 7.62 -6.92
CA GLY A 85 13.91 6.29 -7.48
C GLY A 85 15.27 6.09 -8.13
N LYS A 86 15.58 4.83 -8.47
CA LYS A 86 16.75 4.53 -9.30
C LYS A 86 16.55 5.19 -10.67
N LYS A 87 17.64 5.70 -11.24
CA LYS A 87 17.64 6.22 -12.61
C LYS A 87 17.01 5.19 -13.55
N VAL A 88 16.06 5.64 -14.36
CA VAL A 88 15.38 4.79 -15.35
C VAL A 88 16.44 4.15 -16.26
N HIS A 89 16.45 2.82 -16.31
CA HIS A 89 17.34 2.03 -17.15
C HIS A 89 16.48 1.20 -18.11
N ILE A 90 16.69 1.39 -19.41
CA ILE A 90 15.99 0.64 -20.45
C ILE A 90 16.97 -0.41 -20.97
N GLU A 91 16.64 -1.67 -20.74
CA GLU A 91 17.40 -2.82 -21.26
C GLU A 91 16.90 -3.18 -22.65
N LEU A 92 17.82 -3.25 -23.61
CA LEU A 92 17.52 -3.65 -24.98
C LEU A 92 17.65 -5.17 -25.12
N LYS A 93 16.81 -5.77 -25.98
CA LYS A 93 16.97 -7.17 -26.40
C LYS A 93 18.29 -7.33 -27.18
N GLY A 94 18.90 -8.51 -27.12
CA GLY A 94 20.24 -8.76 -27.68
C GLY A 94 20.38 -8.55 -29.19
N ASP A 95 19.28 -8.57 -29.93
CA ASP A 95 19.19 -8.36 -31.37
C ASP A 95 18.62 -6.98 -31.75
N ALA A 96 18.42 -6.08 -30.78
CA ALA A 96 17.86 -4.76 -31.01
C ALA A 96 18.82 -3.89 -31.86
N THR A 97 18.29 -3.33 -32.95
CA THR A 97 19.01 -2.40 -33.81
C THR A 97 18.37 -1.01 -33.77
N PRO A 98 19.15 0.08 -33.74
CA PRO A 98 18.59 1.43 -33.81
C PRO A 98 17.82 1.63 -35.11
N SER A 99 16.62 2.21 -35.01
CA SER A 99 15.82 2.61 -36.17
C SER A 99 15.66 4.13 -36.21
N ALA A 100 15.78 4.70 -37.41
CA ALA A 100 15.57 6.12 -37.64
C ALA A 100 14.27 6.31 -38.42
N ILE A 101 13.28 6.94 -37.79
CA ILE A 101 12.01 7.29 -38.42
C ILE A 101 12.05 8.79 -38.76
N THR A 102 12.31 9.11 -40.02
CA THR A 102 12.44 10.50 -40.50
C THR A 102 11.11 11.13 -40.88
N CYS A 103 10.02 10.34 -40.90
CA CYS A 103 8.70 10.79 -41.31
C CYS A 103 7.72 10.68 -40.12
N PRO A 104 7.61 11.72 -39.28
CA PRO A 104 6.60 11.75 -38.23
C PRO A 104 5.19 11.81 -38.82
N ARG A 105 4.18 11.41 -38.04
CA ARG A 105 2.77 11.53 -38.42
C ARG A 105 2.41 13.01 -38.64
N LYS A 106 1.58 13.29 -39.65
CA LYS A 106 1.14 14.66 -39.95
C LYS A 106 0.33 15.22 -38.77
N LEU A 107 0.78 16.35 -38.22
CA LEU A 107 0.06 17.06 -37.15
C LEU A 107 -1.06 17.94 -37.76
N PRO A 108 -2.34 17.76 -37.34
CA PRO A 108 -3.43 18.64 -37.73
C PRO A 108 -3.12 20.10 -37.45
N PHE A 109 -3.52 20.99 -38.35
CA PHE A 109 -3.20 22.42 -38.25
C PHE A 109 -3.66 23.05 -36.93
N ALA A 110 -4.86 22.67 -36.47
CA ALA A 110 -5.46 23.17 -35.24
C ALA A 110 -4.60 22.95 -33.99
N TRP A 111 -3.76 21.92 -33.96
CA TRP A 111 -2.95 21.55 -32.79
C TRP A 111 -1.51 22.05 -32.86
N ARG A 112 -1.08 22.62 -33.99
CA ARG A 112 0.33 23.02 -34.17
C ARG A 112 0.79 24.03 -33.14
N ASN A 113 -0.03 25.01 -32.82
CA ASN A 113 0.32 26.06 -31.87
C ASN A 113 0.40 25.51 -30.45
N GLN A 114 -0.59 24.71 -30.03
CA GLN A 114 -0.62 24.09 -28.71
C GLN A 114 0.56 23.13 -28.51
N VAL A 115 0.79 22.22 -29.46
CA VAL A 115 1.90 21.25 -29.36
C VAL A 115 3.26 21.95 -29.36
N LYS A 116 3.41 23.05 -30.11
CA LYS A 116 4.65 23.84 -30.07
C LYS A 116 4.86 24.45 -28.68
N GLN A 117 3.81 25.03 -28.09
CA GLN A 117 3.89 25.59 -26.75
C GLN A 117 4.30 24.53 -25.72
N GLU A 118 3.69 23.35 -25.74
CA GLU A 118 4.03 22.25 -24.82
C GLU A 118 5.44 21.68 -25.00
N LEU A 119 6.07 21.85 -26.18
CA LEU A 119 7.44 21.41 -26.45
C LEU A 119 8.49 22.45 -26.05
N ASP A 120 8.12 23.73 -26.05
CA ASP A 120 9.00 24.85 -25.69
C ASP A 120 8.99 25.11 -24.16
N ASP A 121 7.93 24.67 -23.45
CA ASP A 121 7.78 24.70 -21.98
C ASP A 121 8.67 23.65 -21.26
#